data_AF-A0A6P6G237-F1
#
_entry.id   AF-A0A6P6G237-F1
#
_cell.length_a   1.000
_cell.length_b   1.000
_cell.length_c   1.000
_cell.angle_alpha   90.00
_cell.angle_beta   90.00
_cell.angle_gamma   90.00
#
_symmetry.space_group_name_H-M   'P 1'
#
loop_
_entity.id
_entity.type
_entity.pdbx_description
1 polymer ?
#
loop_
_entity_poly.entity_id
_entity_poly.type
_entity_poly.pdbx_seq_one_letter_code
_entity_poly.pdbx_strand_id
1 'polypeptide(L)'
;MANLYISWVLFTQLVLIHFAKTGAKVPAIIVFGDSTVDAGNNNVIPTLLKSNFQPYGRDFFGGRPTGRFSNGRIPPDFISEAFGLKSFVPAYLDSMYSISDFATGVCFASAGTGYDNATSDVLNVIPLWKEVEYYKDYQSKLRAYLGHRKANYVLREALYLVSLGTNDFLENYYIFPLRQSEFTVEQYQDFLVGLSGNFLREIYSLGARKISLTGLPPMGCLPLERATNIFGNHECIEDYNKVAVNFNEKLKGLVAKLNQDLPELKLVFTESMYDIAYQMIKKPASFGKGFFFSLSPPCSFSYFSIRYL
;
A
#
# COMPACT_ATOMS: atom_id res chain seq x y z
N MET A 1 -7.08 -50.67 -29.03
CA MET A 1 -6.69 -50.24 -27.67
C MET A 1 -5.46 -49.33 -27.65
N ALA A 2 -4.40 -49.57 -28.44
CA ALA A 2 -3.17 -48.74 -28.44
C ALA A 2 -3.38 -47.24 -28.76
N ASN A 3 -4.30 -46.88 -29.69
CA ASN A 3 -4.58 -45.48 -30.04
C ASN A 3 -5.22 -44.65 -28.90
N LEU A 4 -5.92 -45.30 -27.96
CA LEU A 4 -6.52 -44.61 -26.82
C LEU A 4 -5.44 -44.19 -25.80
N TYR A 5 -4.44 -45.04 -25.56
CA TYR A 5 -3.33 -44.76 -24.67
C TYR A 5 -2.41 -43.64 -25.19
N ILE A 6 -2.20 -43.56 -26.51
CA ILE A 6 -1.39 -42.49 -27.12
C ILE A 6 -2.09 -41.13 -26.97
N SER A 7 -3.42 -41.06 -27.13
CA SER A 7 -4.18 -39.83 -26.88
C SER A 7 -4.16 -39.39 -25.41
N TRP A 8 -4.24 -40.32 -24.46
CA TRP A 8 -4.14 -40.01 -23.03
C TRP A 8 -2.74 -39.55 -22.60
N VAL A 9 -1.68 -40.11 -23.19
CA VAL A 9 -0.29 -39.67 -22.93
C VAL A 9 -0.04 -38.29 -23.53
N LEU A 10 -0.53 -38.03 -24.74
CA LEU A 10 -0.44 -36.70 -25.37
C LEU A 10 -1.27 -35.66 -24.61
N PHE A 11 -2.45 -36.02 -24.11
CA PHE A 11 -3.29 -35.12 -23.31
C PHE A 11 -2.65 -34.81 -21.94
N THR A 12 -2.09 -35.81 -21.25
CA THR A 12 -1.36 -35.59 -19.99
C THR A 12 -0.08 -34.78 -20.20
N GLN A 13 0.65 -34.99 -21.30
CA GLN A 13 1.77 -34.11 -21.68
C GLN A 13 1.31 -32.69 -22.01
N LEU A 14 0.21 -32.50 -22.73
CA LEU A 14 -0.35 -31.17 -23.02
C LEU A 14 -0.83 -30.44 -21.74
N VAL A 15 -1.43 -31.15 -20.79
CA VAL A 15 -1.80 -30.63 -19.47
C VAL A 15 -0.55 -30.28 -18.64
N LEU A 16 0.50 -31.12 -18.68
CA LEU A 16 1.78 -30.84 -18.01
C LEU A 16 2.57 -29.68 -18.67
N ILE A 17 2.41 -29.46 -19.98
CA ILE A 17 2.99 -28.32 -20.71
C ILE A 17 2.15 -27.04 -20.52
N HIS A 18 0.84 -27.16 -20.25
CA HIS A 18 -0.01 -26.02 -19.87
C HIS A 18 0.16 -25.58 -18.42
N PHE A 19 0.77 -26.41 -17.56
CA PHE A 19 1.52 -25.90 -16.41
C PHE A 19 2.88 -25.38 -16.86
N ALA A 20 2.87 -24.44 -17.82
CA ALA A 20 3.96 -23.49 -17.89
C ALA A 20 4.00 -22.84 -16.51
N LYS A 21 4.96 -23.27 -15.68
CA LYS A 21 5.38 -22.54 -14.48
C LYS A 21 5.80 -21.17 -14.99
N THR A 22 4.86 -20.24 -15.10
CA THR A 22 5.16 -18.83 -15.08
C THR A 22 5.72 -18.60 -13.68
N GLY A 23 7.03 -18.76 -13.54
CA GLY A 23 7.71 -18.51 -12.29
C GLY A 23 7.38 -17.09 -11.85
N ALA A 24 7.09 -16.90 -10.56
CA ALA A 24 6.83 -15.57 -10.03
C ALA A 24 7.97 -14.62 -10.43
N LYS A 25 7.62 -13.43 -10.92
CA LYS A 25 8.58 -12.43 -11.44
C LYS A 25 9.48 -11.88 -10.34
N VAL A 26 9.02 -11.94 -9.09
CA VAL A 26 9.77 -11.69 -7.86
C VAL A 26 9.42 -12.77 -6.83
N PRO A 27 10.31 -13.10 -5.88
CA PRO A 27 10.03 -14.11 -4.86
C PRO A 27 9.01 -13.67 -3.81
N ALA A 28 8.87 -12.36 -3.56
CA ALA A 28 7.92 -11.84 -2.58
C ALA A 28 7.50 -10.38 -2.84
N ILE A 29 6.32 -10.01 -2.34
CA ILE A 29 5.86 -8.61 -2.20
C ILE A 29 5.94 -8.20 -0.73
N ILE A 30 6.67 -7.15 -0.41
CA ILE A 30 6.81 -6.63 0.96
C ILE A 30 6.22 -5.22 1.00
N VAL A 31 5.31 -4.95 1.94
CA VAL A 31 4.51 -3.72 1.93
C VAL A 31 4.68 -2.93 3.22
N PHE A 32 4.91 -1.63 3.09
CA PHE A 32 4.91 -0.62 4.15
C PHE A 32 3.93 0.47 3.77
N GLY A 33 3.24 1.06 4.74
CA GLY A 33 2.35 2.15 4.39
C GLY A 33 1.18 2.41 5.30
N ASP A 34 0.21 3.12 4.75
CA ASP A 34 -1.00 3.52 5.45
C ASP A 34 -2.23 2.68 5.07
N SER A 35 -3.42 3.25 5.27
CA SER A 35 -4.72 2.63 5.00
C SER A 35 -4.90 2.21 3.54
N THR A 36 -4.18 2.83 2.61
CA THR A 36 -4.24 2.49 1.18
C THR A 36 -3.67 1.10 0.88
N VAL A 37 -2.86 0.56 1.79
CA VAL A 37 -2.17 -0.73 1.63
C VAL A 37 -2.24 -1.63 2.87
N ASP A 38 -2.92 -1.21 3.94
CA ASP A 38 -3.14 -2.00 5.16
C ASP A 38 -3.99 -3.25 4.87
N ALA A 39 -3.41 -4.42 5.18
CA ALA A 39 -4.05 -5.72 5.03
C ALA A 39 -4.85 -6.17 6.27
N GLY A 40 -4.87 -5.35 7.33
CA GLY A 40 -5.58 -5.61 8.58
C GLY A 40 -4.73 -5.54 9.86
N ASN A 41 -3.53 -4.95 9.84
CA ASN A 41 -2.70 -4.85 11.05
C ASN A 41 -3.38 -4.03 12.15
N ASN A 42 -4.17 -3.01 11.78
CA ASN A 42 -4.91 -2.19 12.74
C ASN A 42 -5.94 -2.99 13.56
N ASN A 43 -6.36 -4.17 13.12
CA ASN A 43 -7.28 -5.01 13.88
C ASN A 43 -6.68 -5.46 15.23
N VAL A 44 -5.35 -5.59 15.29
CA VAL A 44 -4.62 -6.23 16.39
C VAL A 44 -4.16 -5.20 17.44
N ILE A 45 -4.35 -3.90 17.19
CA ILE A 45 -3.95 -2.82 18.10
C ILE A 45 -5.17 -2.03 18.63
N PRO A 46 -5.05 -1.32 19.78
CA PRO A 46 -6.14 -0.52 20.34
C PRO A 46 -6.23 0.87 19.66
N THR A 47 -6.80 0.90 18.46
CA THR A 47 -7.11 2.12 17.69
C THR A 47 -8.56 2.14 17.22
N LEU A 48 -9.10 3.33 16.94
CA LEU A 48 -10.40 3.51 16.29
C LEU A 48 -10.33 3.36 14.76
N LEU A 49 -9.14 3.48 14.15
CA LEU A 49 -8.95 3.30 12.71
C LEU A 49 -8.94 1.81 12.34
N LYS A 50 -10.13 1.21 12.28
CA LYS A 50 -10.33 -0.17 11.83
C LYS A 50 -11.35 -0.21 10.70
N SER A 51 -11.24 -1.22 9.86
CA SER A 51 -12.20 -1.53 8.79
C SER A 51 -12.61 -3.01 8.85
N ASN A 52 -12.77 -3.53 10.06
CA ASN A 52 -13.20 -4.90 10.37
C ASN A 52 -14.72 -5.03 10.57
N PHE A 53 -15.49 -4.15 9.94
CA PHE A 53 -16.96 -4.15 9.99
C PHE A 53 -17.54 -3.92 8.59
N GLN A 54 -18.82 -4.19 8.39
CA GLN A 54 -19.47 -3.97 7.08
C GLN A 54 -19.55 -2.46 6.74
N PRO A 55 -19.36 -2.05 5.48
CA PRO A 55 -19.38 -2.86 4.25
C PRO A 55 -18.02 -3.46 3.85
N TYR A 56 -16.94 -3.19 4.59
CA TYR A 56 -15.59 -3.62 4.25
C TYR A 56 -15.49 -5.14 4.08
N GLY A 57 -14.65 -5.59 3.14
CA GLY A 57 -14.45 -7.02 2.86
C GLY A 57 -15.62 -7.76 2.19
N ARG A 58 -16.74 -7.11 1.85
CA ARG A 58 -17.87 -7.75 1.13
C ARG A 58 -17.47 -8.45 -0.17
N ASP A 59 -16.56 -7.84 -0.92
CA ASP A 59 -16.03 -8.32 -2.20
C ASP A 59 -14.68 -9.07 -2.01
N PHE A 60 -14.20 -9.24 -0.78
CA PHE A 60 -12.99 -10.01 -0.46
C PHE A 60 -13.31 -11.50 -0.36
N PHE A 61 -12.28 -12.36 -0.39
CA PHE A 61 -12.46 -13.82 -0.30
C PHE A 61 -13.28 -14.20 0.93
N GLY A 62 -14.42 -14.86 0.70
CA GLY A 62 -15.37 -15.26 1.76
C GLY A 62 -16.30 -14.15 2.27
N GLY A 63 -16.24 -12.94 1.70
CA GLY A 63 -17.16 -11.83 2.01
C GLY A 63 -17.06 -11.29 3.43
N ARG A 64 -15.86 -11.35 4.04
CA ARG A 64 -15.63 -10.97 5.45
C ARG A 64 -14.73 -9.73 5.55
N PRO A 65 -15.03 -8.80 6.47
CA PRO A 65 -14.14 -7.68 6.78
C PRO A 65 -12.79 -8.18 7.32
N THR A 66 -11.70 -7.86 6.63
CA THR A 66 -10.33 -8.26 7.05
C THR A 66 -9.54 -7.13 7.70
N GLY A 67 -10.10 -5.91 7.79
CA GLY A 67 -9.36 -4.71 8.18
C GLY A 67 -8.66 -4.01 7.00
N ARG A 68 -8.92 -4.44 5.77
CA ARG A 68 -8.62 -3.67 4.55
C ARG A 68 -9.62 -2.52 4.41
N PHE A 69 -9.14 -1.31 4.12
CA PHE A 69 -9.97 -0.13 3.86
C PHE A 69 -10.57 -0.15 2.44
N SER A 70 -11.15 -1.30 2.08
CA SER A 70 -11.72 -1.65 0.78
C SER A 70 -12.84 -2.68 0.99
N ASN A 71 -13.81 -2.75 0.06
CA ASN A 71 -14.77 -3.86 0.03
C ASN A 71 -14.04 -5.18 -0.29
N GLY A 72 -12.88 -5.12 -0.91
CA GLY A 72 -12.21 -6.31 -1.43
C GLY A 72 -10.71 -6.22 -1.26
N ARG A 73 -10.02 -6.64 -2.32
CA ARG A 73 -8.58 -6.55 -2.45
C ARG A 73 -8.12 -5.09 -2.45
N ILE A 74 -6.87 -4.88 -2.07
CA ILE A 74 -6.17 -3.58 -2.10
C ILE A 74 -5.03 -3.63 -3.12
N PRO A 75 -4.43 -2.50 -3.55
CA PRO A 75 -3.43 -2.49 -4.63
C PRO A 75 -2.29 -3.52 -4.51
N PRO A 76 -1.72 -3.79 -3.31
CA PRO A 76 -0.70 -4.83 -3.16
C PRO A 76 -1.17 -6.23 -3.55
N ASP A 77 -2.44 -6.55 -3.35
CA ASP A 77 -3.02 -7.85 -3.68
C ASP A 77 -3.03 -8.07 -5.21
N PHE A 78 -3.44 -7.05 -5.97
CA PHE A 78 -3.42 -7.09 -7.44
C PHE A 78 -2.00 -7.14 -8.00
N ILE A 79 -1.07 -6.42 -7.38
CA ILE A 79 0.36 -6.45 -7.77
C ILE A 79 0.94 -7.84 -7.50
N SER A 80 0.66 -8.43 -6.33
CA SER A 80 1.07 -9.80 -5.99
C SER A 80 0.60 -10.81 -7.04
N GLU A 81 -0.67 -10.79 -7.39
CA GLU A 81 -1.25 -11.67 -8.41
C GLU A 81 -0.62 -11.44 -9.80
N ALA A 82 -0.47 -10.19 -10.24
CA ALA A 82 0.12 -9.83 -11.53
C ALA A 82 1.60 -10.24 -11.67
N PHE A 83 2.29 -10.43 -10.54
CA PHE A 83 3.66 -10.93 -10.48
C PHE A 83 3.75 -12.46 -10.33
N GLY A 84 2.61 -13.17 -10.33
CA GLY A 84 2.55 -14.63 -10.24
C GLY A 84 2.69 -15.17 -8.82
N LEU A 85 2.41 -14.34 -7.81
CA LEU A 85 2.37 -14.73 -6.39
C LEU A 85 0.92 -14.95 -5.94
N LYS A 86 0.70 -15.08 -4.63
CA LYS A 86 -0.64 -15.26 -4.04
C LYS A 86 -1.56 -14.10 -4.42
N SER A 87 -2.87 -14.37 -4.52
CA SER A 87 -3.88 -13.39 -4.90
C SER A 87 -4.12 -12.27 -3.88
N PHE A 88 -3.48 -12.34 -2.70
CA PHE A 88 -3.46 -11.30 -1.69
C PHE A 88 -2.19 -11.37 -0.84
N VAL A 89 -1.88 -10.26 -0.17
CA VAL A 89 -0.75 -10.11 0.77
C VAL A 89 -1.29 -10.06 2.20
N PRO A 90 -0.91 -10.99 3.10
CA PRO A 90 -1.42 -11.02 4.47
C PRO A 90 -0.80 -9.94 5.37
N ALA A 91 -1.56 -9.51 6.38
CA ALA A 91 -1.09 -8.62 7.44
C ALA A 91 -0.13 -9.36 8.38
N TYR A 92 0.96 -8.72 8.77
CA TYR A 92 1.99 -9.35 9.60
C TYR A 92 1.51 -9.73 11.01
N LEU A 93 0.63 -8.91 11.60
CA LEU A 93 0.12 -9.12 12.96
C LEU A 93 -1.06 -10.10 13.03
N ASP A 94 -1.61 -10.51 11.89
CA ASP A 94 -2.75 -11.43 11.87
C ASP A 94 -2.31 -12.86 12.19
N SER A 95 -2.76 -13.34 13.37
CA SER A 95 -2.47 -14.68 13.89
C SER A 95 -2.96 -15.85 13.03
N MET A 96 -3.81 -15.60 12.03
CA MET A 96 -4.23 -16.61 11.06
C MET A 96 -3.10 -17.02 10.10
N TYR A 97 -2.05 -16.22 9.98
CA TYR A 97 -0.93 -16.44 9.06
C TYR A 97 0.36 -16.76 9.81
N SER A 98 1.23 -17.51 9.13
CA SER A 98 2.53 -17.93 9.66
C SER A 98 3.68 -17.47 8.77
N ILE A 99 4.93 -17.72 9.18
CA ILE A 99 6.10 -17.42 8.35
C ILE A 99 6.09 -18.12 6.99
N SER A 100 5.42 -19.28 6.90
CA SER A 100 5.24 -19.97 5.62
C SER A 100 4.35 -19.18 4.66
N ASP A 101 3.39 -18.43 5.20
CA ASP A 101 2.52 -17.56 4.43
C ASP A 101 3.25 -16.31 3.96
N PHE A 102 4.02 -15.73 4.87
CA PHE A 102 4.79 -14.50 4.66
C PHE A 102 5.98 -14.67 3.70
N ALA A 103 6.45 -15.90 3.47
CA ALA A 103 7.61 -16.19 2.62
C ALA A 103 7.47 -15.68 1.17
N THR A 104 6.24 -15.47 0.68
CA THR A 104 5.94 -14.95 -0.66
C THR A 104 5.27 -13.57 -0.63
N GLY A 105 4.96 -13.04 0.55
CA GLY A 105 4.48 -11.67 0.69
C GLY A 105 3.93 -11.36 2.08
N VAL A 106 4.19 -10.14 2.54
CA VAL A 106 3.82 -9.68 3.88
C VAL A 106 3.57 -8.18 3.89
N CYS A 107 2.57 -7.74 4.65
CA CYS A 107 2.21 -6.34 4.81
C CYS A 107 2.39 -5.87 6.26
N PHE A 108 3.20 -4.82 6.44
CA PHE A 108 3.45 -4.15 7.72
C PHE A 108 2.66 -2.86 7.89
N ALA A 109 2.00 -2.39 6.83
CA ALA A 109 1.27 -1.14 6.80
C ALA A 109 0.19 -1.04 7.88
N SER A 110 -0.09 0.17 8.31
CA SER A 110 -1.08 0.51 9.33
C SER A 110 -1.89 1.73 8.93
N ALA A 111 -3.21 1.63 8.95
CA ALA A 111 -4.05 2.77 8.66
C ALA A 111 -3.79 3.96 9.61
N GLY A 112 -3.71 5.16 9.04
CA GLY A 112 -3.39 6.41 9.74
C GLY A 112 -1.89 6.72 9.81
N THR A 113 -1.02 5.79 9.43
CA THR A 113 0.43 6.00 9.50
C THR A 113 0.90 7.06 8.51
N GLY A 114 1.92 7.82 8.91
CA GLY A 114 2.61 8.81 8.10
C GLY A 114 4.12 8.64 8.20
N TYR A 115 4.87 9.50 7.51
CA TYR A 115 6.32 9.57 7.68
C TYR A 115 6.70 10.18 9.03
N ASP A 116 5.96 11.19 9.48
CA ASP A 116 6.15 11.82 10.78
C ASP A 116 5.57 10.95 11.88
N ASN A 117 6.35 10.68 12.92
CA ASN A 117 5.90 9.87 14.04
C ASN A 117 4.70 10.50 14.76
N ALA A 118 4.66 11.84 14.83
CA ALA A 118 3.55 12.57 15.44
C ALA A 118 2.21 12.27 14.75
N THR A 119 2.22 11.96 13.45
CA THR A 119 1.02 11.56 12.70
C THR A 119 0.39 10.30 13.28
N SER A 120 1.21 9.34 13.72
CA SER A 120 0.71 8.07 14.25
C SER A 120 0.16 8.20 15.66
N ASP A 121 0.61 9.21 16.41
CA ASP A 121 0.15 9.50 17.77
C ASP A 121 -1.29 10.06 17.76
N VAL A 122 -1.73 10.69 16.67
CA VAL A 122 -3.08 11.28 16.53
C VAL A 122 -4.19 10.26 16.78
N LEU A 123 -4.06 9.04 16.23
CA LEU A 123 -5.05 7.97 16.33
C LEU A 123 -4.49 6.69 16.95
N ASN A 124 -3.32 6.80 17.60
CA ASN A 124 -2.62 5.71 18.28
C ASN A 124 -2.45 4.46 17.38
N VAL A 125 -1.89 4.67 16.19
CA VAL A 125 -1.68 3.65 15.16
C VAL A 125 -0.21 3.21 15.11
N ILE A 126 0.14 2.22 14.28
CA ILE A 126 1.51 1.70 14.22
C ILE A 126 2.40 2.70 13.48
N PRO A 127 3.37 3.36 14.12
CA PRO A 127 4.23 4.30 13.44
C PRO A 127 5.19 3.61 12.46
N LEU A 128 5.68 4.35 11.47
CA LEU A 128 6.54 3.81 10.41
C LEU A 128 7.79 3.10 10.96
N TRP A 129 8.42 3.64 12.02
CA TRP A 129 9.56 2.98 12.65
C TRP A 129 9.19 1.59 13.21
N LYS A 130 7.95 1.43 13.70
CA LYS A 130 7.46 0.16 14.22
C LYS A 130 7.16 -0.83 13.10
N GLU A 131 6.70 -0.36 11.93
CA GLU A 131 6.63 -1.20 10.72
C GLU A 131 8.01 -1.75 10.34
N VAL A 132 9.06 -0.92 10.44
CA VAL A 132 10.44 -1.36 10.21
C VAL A 132 10.92 -2.37 11.26
N GLU A 133 10.55 -2.20 12.53
CA GLU A 133 10.85 -3.20 13.57
C GLU A 133 10.15 -4.54 13.30
N TYR A 134 8.90 -4.54 12.85
CA TYR A 134 8.23 -5.77 12.40
C TYR A 134 8.90 -6.39 11.19
N TYR A 135 9.42 -5.57 10.27
CA TYR A 135 10.22 -6.06 9.17
C TYR A 135 11.52 -6.73 9.63
N LYS A 136 12.25 -6.16 10.59
CA LYS A 136 13.46 -6.77 11.19
C LYS A 136 13.14 -8.12 11.85
N ASP A 137 12.02 -8.21 12.57
CA ASP A 137 11.54 -9.48 13.14
C ASP A 137 11.17 -10.51 12.05
N TYR A 138 10.43 -10.08 11.02
CA TYR A 138 10.15 -10.90 9.84
C TYR A 138 11.42 -11.44 9.17
N GLN A 139 12.45 -10.61 8.97
CA GLN A 139 13.71 -11.08 8.37
C GLN A 139 14.34 -12.20 9.19
N SER A 140 14.28 -12.10 10.52
CA SER A 140 14.82 -13.10 11.44
C SER A 140 14.03 -14.42 11.34
N LYS A 141 12.70 -14.33 11.39
CA LYS A 141 11.80 -15.48 11.20
C LYS A 141 11.98 -16.14 9.82
N LEU A 142 12.12 -15.34 8.77
CA LEU A 142 12.30 -15.84 7.40
C LEU A 142 13.64 -16.59 7.25
N ARG A 143 14.72 -16.07 7.85
CA ARG A 143 16.03 -16.75 7.87
C ARG A 143 15.97 -18.07 8.64
N ALA A 144 15.25 -18.12 9.76
CA ALA A 144 15.02 -19.36 10.49
C ALA A 144 14.22 -20.39 9.67
N TYR A 145 13.23 -19.93 8.90
CA TYR A 145 12.36 -20.81 8.10
C TYR A 145 13.00 -21.31 6.79
N LEU A 146 13.64 -20.44 6.02
CA LEU A 146 14.19 -20.77 4.69
C LEU A 146 15.69 -21.06 4.69
N GLY A 147 16.39 -20.76 5.79
CA GLY A 147 17.84 -20.67 5.85
C GLY A 147 18.38 -19.36 5.28
N HIS A 148 19.55 -18.93 5.76
CA HIS A 148 20.13 -17.62 5.46
C HIS A 148 20.27 -17.31 3.96
N ARG A 149 20.79 -18.26 3.17
CA ARG A 149 21.03 -18.04 1.73
C ARG A 149 19.74 -17.76 0.97
N LYS A 150 18.70 -18.56 1.19
CA LYS A 150 17.42 -18.41 0.49
C LYS A 150 16.63 -17.21 1.00
N ALA A 151 16.63 -16.96 2.31
CA ALA A 151 15.99 -15.78 2.88
C ALA A 151 16.63 -14.48 2.38
N ASN A 152 17.96 -14.39 2.32
CA ASN A 152 18.64 -13.20 1.79
C ASN A 152 18.37 -13.00 0.29
N TYR A 153 18.23 -14.08 -0.48
CA TYR A 153 17.76 -13.99 -1.87
C TYR A 153 16.34 -13.42 -1.95
N VAL A 154 15.40 -13.93 -1.13
CA VAL A 154 14.02 -13.42 -1.08
C VAL A 154 14.01 -11.93 -0.72
N LEU A 155 14.71 -11.52 0.33
CA LEU A 155 14.76 -10.13 0.79
C LEU A 155 15.37 -9.19 -0.26
N ARG A 156 16.47 -9.60 -0.91
CA ARG A 156 17.13 -8.80 -1.94
C ARG A 156 16.28 -8.68 -3.21
N GLU A 157 15.63 -9.77 -3.60
CA GLU A 157 14.87 -9.85 -4.85
C GLU A 157 13.37 -9.56 -4.69
N ALA A 158 12.86 -9.32 -3.49
CA ALA A 158 11.47 -8.90 -3.29
C ALA A 158 11.18 -7.55 -3.97
N LEU A 159 9.91 -7.33 -4.31
CA LEU A 159 9.39 -6.01 -4.65
C LEU A 159 8.80 -5.38 -3.38
N TYR A 160 9.29 -4.19 -3.05
CA TYR A 160 8.84 -3.41 -1.91
C TYR A 160 7.84 -2.37 -2.39
N LEU A 161 6.66 -2.31 -1.77
CA LEU A 161 5.63 -1.31 -2.04
C LEU A 161 5.53 -0.37 -0.83
N VAL A 162 5.63 0.93 -1.08
CA VAL A 162 5.57 1.97 -0.05
C VAL A 162 4.48 2.97 -0.43
N SER A 163 3.55 3.24 0.49
CA SER A 163 2.45 4.20 0.28
C SER A 163 2.14 4.94 1.59
N LEU A 164 2.58 6.19 1.69
CA LEU A 164 2.56 7.02 2.89
C LEU A 164 2.47 8.49 2.52
N GLY A 165 2.06 9.32 3.47
CA GLY A 165 2.19 10.78 3.39
C GLY A 165 0.86 11.53 3.46
N THR A 166 -0.24 10.92 3.05
CA THR A 166 -1.56 11.58 3.02
C THR A 166 -1.98 12.00 4.43
N ASN A 167 -1.79 11.13 5.41
CA ASN A 167 -2.16 11.38 6.81
C ASN A 167 -1.27 12.46 7.45
N ASP A 168 -0.02 12.62 7.02
CA ASP A 168 0.85 13.68 7.54
C ASP A 168 0.25 15.06 7.23
N PHE A 169 -0.33 15.24 6.04
CA PHE A 169 -0.99 16.49 5.67
C PHE A 169 -2.40 16.61 6.25
N LEU A 170 -3.27 15.62 6.02
CA LEU A 170 -4.68 15.76 6.39
C LEU A 170 -4.89 15.64 7.90
N GLU A 171 -4.44 14.55 8.49
CA GLU A 171 -4.64 14.30 9.93
C GLU A 171 -3.70 15.18 10.76
N ASN A 172 -2.38 15.15 10.51
CA ASN A 172 -1.43 15.81 11.40
C ASN A 172 -1.24 17.32 11.14
N TYR A 173 -1.17 17.76 9.89
CA TYR A 173 -0.91 19.17 9.57
C TYR A 173 -2.19 20.01 9.52
N TYR A 174 -3.27 19.56 8.88
CA TYR A 174 -4.48 20.37 8.67
C TYR A 174 -5.53 20.22 9.76
N ILE A 175 -5.81 19.00 10.22
CA ILE A 175 -6.82 18.77 11.26
C ILE A 175 -6.32 19.22 12.63
N PHE A 176 -5.06 18.96 12.98
CA PHE A 176 -4.45 19.38 14.26
C PHE A 176 -3.44 20.51 14.07
N PRO A 177 -3.60 21.69 14.71
CA PRO A 177 -2.78 22.87 14.41
C PRO A 177 -1.35 22.83 14.99
N LEU A 178 -0.93 21.73 15.62
CA LEU A 178 0.40 21.62 16.24
C LEU A 178 1.50 21.79 15.20
N ARG A 179 1.47 21.02 14.11
CA ARG A 179 2.49 21.12 13.05
C ARG A 179 2.42 22.42 12.27
N GLN A 180 1.22 22.99 12.09
CA GLN A 180 1.04 24.32 11.49
C GLN A 180 1.70 25.44 12.31
N SER A 181 1.83 25.27 13.62
CA SER A 181 2.52 26.26 14.47
C SER A 181 4.04 26.19 14.38
N GLU A 182 4.58 25.07 13.89
CA GLU A 182 6.03 24.80 13.82
C GLU A 182 6.59 24.98 12.41
N PHE A 183 5.78 24.69 11.38
CA PHE A 183 6.21 24.64 9.99
C PHE A 183 5.23 25.40 9.09
N THR A 184 5.77 26.10 8.09
CA THR A 184 4.99 26.35 6.87
C THR A 184 4.78 25.04 6.10
N VAL A 185 3.81 25.02 5.18
CA VAL A 185 3.51 23.78 4.44
C VAL A 185 4.69 23.31 3.59
N GLU A 186 5.47 24.25 3.04
CA GLU A 186 6.69 23.94 2.30
C GLU A 186 7.79 23.36 3.20
N GLN A 187 8.00 23.94 4.39
CA GLN A 187 8.95 23.41 5.38
C GLN A 187 8.54 22.02 5.85
N TYR A 188 7.24 21.77 6.03
CA TYR A 188 6.73 20.46 6.41
C TYR A 188 6.91 19.44 5.28
N GLN A 189 6.70 19.83 4.03
CA GLN A 189 7.03 18.99 2.87
C GLN A 189 8.51 18.59 2.85
N ASP A 190 9.43 19.52 3.08
CA ASP A 190 10.87 19.23 3.12
C ASP A 190 11.25 18.31 4.29
N PHE A 191 10.63 18.53 5.45
CA PHE A 191 10.78 17.66 6.62
C PHE A 191 10.36 16.22 6.31
N LEU A 192 9.17 16.03 5.74
CA LEU A 192 8.66 14.70 5.36
C LEU A 192 9.49 14.03 4.26
N VAL A 193 10.02 14.78 3.28
CA VAL A 193 10.97 14.25 2.28
C VAL A 193 12.24 13.74 2.96
N GLY A 194 12.74 14.45 3.97
CA GLY A 194 13.86 14.01 4.80
C GLY A 194 13.58 12.68 5.50
N LEU A 195 12.42 12.56 6.14
CA LEU A 195 11.97 11.34 6.82
C LEU A 195 11.80 10.17 5.84
N SER A 196 11.16 10.40 4.68
CA SER A 196 11.04 9.41 3.60
C SER A 196 12.41 8.93 3.13
N GLY A 197 13.36 9.85 2.93
CA GLY A 197 14.73 9.52 2.56
C GLY A 197 15.49 8.71 3.61
N ASN A 198 15.24 8.94 4.90
CA ASN A 198 15.83 8.15 5.98
C ASN A 198 15.25 6.73 6.00
N PHE A 199 13.92 6.60 5.92
CA PHE A 199 13.24 5.31 5.85
C PHE A 199 13.72 4.46 4.66
N LEU A 200 13.79 5.05 3.46
CA LEU A 200 14.25 4.35 2.25
C LEU A 200 15.69 3.86 2.37
N ARG A 201 16.57 4.65 2.98
CA ARG A 201 17.96 4.23 3.30
C ARG A 201 17.99 3.11 4.33
N GLU A 202 17.13 3.15 5.34
CA GLU A 202 17.05 2.10 6.36
C GLU A 202 16.64 0.76 5.73
N ILE A 203 15.55 0.69 4.97
CA ILE A 203 15.14 -0.56 4.33
C ILE A 203 16.12 -1.04 3.26
N TYR A 204 16.82 -0.12 2.58
CA TYR A 204 17.94 -0.45 1.70
C TYR A 204 19.10 -1.11 2.46
N SER A 205 19.47 -0.56 3.62
CA SER A 205 20.51 -1.14 4.50
C SER A 205 20.13 -2.54 5.00
N LEU A 206 18.83 -2.79 5.16
CA LEU A 206 18.27 -4.10 5.50
C LEU A 206 18.16 -5.04 4.29
N GLY A 207 18.54 -4.61 3.09
CA GLY A 207 18.66 -5.46 1.89
C GLY A 207 17.65 -5.19 0.79
N ALA A 208 16.73 -4.23 0.94
CA ALA A 208 15.79 -3.88 -0.12
C ALA A 208 16.54 -3.33 -1.36
N ARG A 209 16.15 -3.78 -2.56
CA ARG A 209 16.75 -3.31 -3.83
C ARG A 209 15.74 -2.90 -4.88
N LYS A 210 14.48 -3.35 -4.82
CA LYS A 210 13.44 -3.01 -5.80
C LYS A 210 12.26 -2.40 -5.06
N ILE A 211 12.11 -1.09 -5.15
CA ILE A 211 11.16 -0.34 -4.33
C ILE A 211 10.26 0.51 -5.24
N SER A 212 8.95 0.41 -5.04
CA SER A 212 7.96 1.31 -5.62
C SER A 212 7.48 2.27 -4.54
N LEU A 213 7.80 3.54 -4.69
CA LEU A 213 7.33 4.62 -3.83
C LEU A 213 6.12 5.29 -4.45
N THR A 214 4.98 5.15 -3.81
CA THR A 214 3.72 5.76 -4.25
C THR A 214 3.66 7.20 -3.79
N GLY A 215 3.33 8.13 -4.70
CA GLY A 215 3.07 9.52 -4.36
C GLY A 215 1.75 9.71 -3.60
N LEU A 216 1.37 10.96 -3.37
CA LEU A 216 0.08 11.35 -2.83
C LEU A 216 -1.01 11.39 -3.90
N PRO A 217 -2.26 11.04 -3.54
CA PRO A 217 -3.39 11.17 -4.43
C PRO A 217 -3.82 12.64 -4.53
N PRO A 218 -4.82 12.99 -5.36
CA PRO A 218 -5.54 14.26 -5.24
C PRO A 218 -6.29 14.31 -3.91
N MET A 219 -5.55 14.57 -2.82
CA MET A 219 -6.04 14.36 -1.46
C MET A 219 -7.17 15.32 -1.07
N GLY A 220 -7.24 16.50 -1.69
CA GLY A 220 -8.38 17.41 -1.55
C GLY A 220 -9.68 16.88 -2.16
N CYS A 221 -9.60 15.85 -2.99
CA CYS A 221 -10.76 15.16 -3.55
C CYS A 221 -11.18 13.91 -2.75
N LEU A 222 -10.51 13.58 -1.65
CA LEU A 222 -10.91 12.46 -0.81
C LEU A 222 -12.32 12.71 -0.25
N PRO A 223 -13.22 11.71 -0.22
CA PRO A 223 -14.58 11.86 0.26
C PRO A 223 -14.73 12.49 1.64
N LEU A 224 -13.82 12.28 2.61
CA LEU A 224 -13.89 12.97 3.90
C LEU A 224 -13.73 14.49 3.71
N GLU A 225 -12.67 14.92 3.01
CA GLU A 225 -12.42 16.34 2.70
C GLU A 225 -13.56 16.97 1.91
N ARG A 226 -14.12 16.25 0.94
CA ARG A 226 -15.28 16.74 0.18
C ARG A 226 -16.54 16.81 1.04
N ALA A 227 -16.78 15.83 1.90
CA ALA A 227 -17.94 15.83 2.77
C ALA A 227 -17.90 16.97 3.80
N THR A 228 -16.72 17.31 4.31
CA THR A 228 -16.52 18.41 5.27
C THR A 228 -16.39 19.78 4.61
N ASN A 229 -16.09 19.85 3.31
CA ASN A 229 -16.04 21.09 2.51
C ASN A 229 -17.43 21.65 2.17
N ILE A 230 -18.27 21.88 3.20
CA ILE A 230 -19.66 22.35 3.07
C ILE A 230 -19.70 23.72 2.36
N PHE A 231 -18.80 24.64 2.72
CA PHE A 231 -18.74 25.98 2.14
C PHE A 231 -18.17 26.00 0.71
N GLY A 232 -17.41 24.98 0.33
CA GLY A 232 -16.91 24.77 -1.04
C GLY A 232 -17.81 23.88 -1.89
N ASN A 233 -19.10 23.75 -1.56
CA ASN A 233 -20.08 22.94 -2.29
C ASN A 233 -19.69 21.45 -2.45
N HIS A 234 -18.94 20.90 -1.50
CA HIS A 234 -18.42 19.52 -1.57
C HIS A 234 -17.52 19.23 -2.78
N GLU A 235 -16.96 20.28 -3.38
CA GLU A 235 -15.92 20.18 -4.40
C GLU A 235 -14.57 19.79 -3.77
N CYS A 236 -13.61 19.44 -4.62
CA CYS A 236 -12.26 19.19 -4.16
C CYS A 236 -11.64 20.46 -3.54
N ILE A 237 -10.87 20.28 -2.46
CA ILE A 237 -10.07 21.35 -1.87
C ILE A 237 -8.79 21.52 -2.68
N GLU A 238 -8.77 22.50 -3.59
CA GLU A 238 -7.66 22.65 -4.54
C GLU A 238 -6.30 22.94 -3.89
N ASP A 239 -6.27 23.60 -2.75
CA ASP A 239 -5.00 23.85 -2.04
C ASP A 239 -4.37 22.56 -1.52
N TYR A 240 -5.17 21.57 -1.11
CA TYR A 240 -4.66 20.26 -0.73
C TYR A 240 -4.13 19.50 -1.95
N ASN A 241 -4.80 19.62 -3.09
CA ASN A 241 -4.31 19.04 -4.35
C ASN A 241 -2.98 19.65 -4.79
N LYS A 242 -2.79 20.98 -4.68
CA LYS A 242 -1.52 21.64 -4.95
C LYS A 242 -0.39 21.12 -4.05
N VAL A 243 -0.68 20.92 -2.77
CA VAL A 243 0.29 20.37 -1.81
C VAL A 243 0.70 18.96 -2.20
N ALA A 244 -0.26 18.12 -2.63
CA ALA A 244 0.03 16.77 -3.12
C ALA A 244 0.94 16.78 -4.35
N VAL A 245 0.64 17.61 -5.35
CA VAL A 245 1.47 17.76 -6.56
C VAL A 245 2.88 18.24 -6.21
N ASN A 246 3.00 19.29 -5.40
CA ASN A 246 4.29 19.84 -5.00
C ASN A 246 5.14 18.82 -4.20
N PHE A 247 4.50 18.05 -3.32
CA PHE A 247 5.20 17.03 -2.54
C PHE A 247 5.64 15.85 -3.43
N ASN A 248 4.80 15.44 -4.39
CA ASN A 248 5.13 14.41 -5.36
C ASN A 248 6.36 14.78 -6.20
N GLU A 249 6.49 16.03 -6.63
CA GLU A 249 7.69 16.51 -7.33
C GLU A 249 8.94 16.43 -6.44
N LYS A 250 8.84 16.78 -5.15
CA LYS A 250 9.95 16.64 -4.20
C LYS A 250 10.33 15.15 -3.98
N LEU A 251 9.34 14.26 -3.87
CA LEU A 251 9.58 12.81 -3.77
C LEU A 251 10.24 12.24 -5.04
N LYS A 252 9.83 12.71 -6.22
CA LYS A 252 10.48 12.35 -7.50
C LYS A 252 11.95 12.77 -7.52
N GLY A 253 12.25 13.98 -7.04
CA GLY A 253 13.62 14.44 -6.83
C GLY A 253 14.42 13.55 -5.87
N LEU A 254 13.82 13.16 -4.73
CA LEU A 254 14.42 12.23 -3.78
C LEU A 254 14.70 10.85 -4.42
N VAL A 255 13.75 10.32 -5.20
CA VAL A 255 13.90 9.04 -5.91
C VAL A 255 15.07 9.10 -6.89
N ALA A 256 15.18 10.17 -7.68
CA ALA A 256 16.30 10.36 -8.60
C ALA A 256 17.64 10.39 -7.85
N LYS A 257 17.70 11.13 -6.74
CA LYS A 257 18.90 11.22 -5.88
C LYS A 257 19.30 9.85 -5.29
N LEU A 258 18.35 9.11 -4.71
CA LEU A 258 18.65 7.83 -4.07
C LEU A 258 19.10 6.76 -5.07
N ASN A 259 18.59 6.75 -6.30
CA ASN A 259 19.09 5.84 -7.35
C ASN A 259 20.53 6.15 -7.78
N GLN A 260 20.99 7.41 -7.63
CA GLN A 260 22.38 7.79 -7.88
C GLN A 260 23.28 7.44 -6.68
N ASP A 261 22.80 7.70 -5.47
CA ASP A 261 23.57 7.53 -4.24
C ASP A 261 23.73 6.05 -3.81
N LEU A 262 22.76 5.18 -4.14
CA LEU A 262 22.66 3.83 -3.60
C LEU A 262 22.89 2.76 -4.69
N PRO A 263 24.03 2.05 -4.68
CA PRO A 263 24.33 1.03 -5.67
C PRO A 263 23.28 -0.09 -5.71
N GLU A 264 22.97 -0.53 -6.93
CA GLU A 264 22.01 -1.62 -7.23
C GLU A 264 20.55 -1.33 -6.83
N LEU A 265 20.25 -0.15 -6.27
CA LEU A 265 18.88 0.24 -5.99
C LEU A 265 18.12 0.49 -7.30
N LYS A 266 16.92 -0.05 -7.37
CA LYS A 266 15.90 0.24 -8.38
C LYS A 266 14.69 0.80 -7.65
N LEU A 267 14.73 2.09 -7.39
CA LEU A 267 13.65 2.83 -6.76
C LEU A 267 12.84 3.54 -7.85
N VAL A 268 11.55 3.26 -7.93
CA VAL A 268 10.64 3.91 -8.89
C VAL A 268 9.60 4.73 -8.14
N PHE A 269 9.28 5.91 -8.69
CA PHE A 269 8.17 6.71 -8.21
C PHE A 269 6.92 6.38 -9.03
N THR A 270 5.81 6.07 -8.36
CA THR A 270 4.54 5.76 -9.03
C THR A 270 3.80 7.05 -9.37
N GLU A 271 4.23 7.73 -10.43
CA GLU A 271 3.68 9.01 -10.91
C GLU A 271 2.19 8.93 -11.24
N SER A 272 1.76 7.81 -11.81
CA SER A 272 0.42 7.63 -12.34
C SER A 272 -0.68 7.62 -11.28
N MET A 273 -0.35 7.51 -9.98
CA MET A 273 -1.35 7.39 -8.94
C MET A 273 -2.22 8.65 -8.82
N TYR A 274 -1.59 9.84 -8.81
CA TYR A 274 -2.33 11.10 -8.77
C TYR A 274 -3.23 11.25 -10.01
N ASP A 275 -2.64 11.08 -11.20
CA ASP A 275 -3.35 11.29 -12.46
C ASP A 275 -4.48 10.29 -12.67
N ILE A 276 -4.26 9.00 -12.41
CA ILE A 276 -5.30 7.97 -12.54
C ILE A 276 -6.44 8.25 -11.56
N ALA A 277 -6.13 8.52 -10.28
CA ALA A 277 -7.14 8.83 -9.28
C ALA A 277 -7.94 10.08 -9.68
N TYR A 278 -7.26 11.12 -10.17
CA TYR A 278 -7.91 12.35 -10.61
C TYR A 278 -8.77 12.15 -11.87
N GLN A 279 -8.33 11.35 -12.84
CA GLN A 279 -9.15 10.97 -14.00
C GLN A 279 -10.35 10.11 -13.60
N MET A 280 -10.22 9.21 -12.62
CA MET A 280 -11.37 8.45 -12.08
C MET A 280 -12.42 9.39 -11.47
N ILE A 281 -12.00 10.45 -10.80
CA ILE A 281 -12.89 11.47 -10.23
C ILE A 281 -13.58 12.30 -11.32
N LYS A 282 -12.80 12.79 -12.31
CA LYS A 282 -13.31 13.70 -13.35
C LYS A 282 -14.05 12.98 -14.48
N LYS A 283 -13.71 11.71 -14.76
CA LYS A 283 -14.26 10.91 -15.87
C LYS A 283 -14.60 9.48 -15.42
N PRO A 284 -15.48 9.31 -14.42
CA PRO A 284 -15.78 7.99 -13.85
C PRO A 284 -16.30 6.99 -14.90
N ALA A 285 -17.06 7.47 -15.90
CA ALA A 285 -17.59 6.65 -16.98
C ALA A 285 -16.50 5.93 -17.81
N SER A 286 -15.28 6.47 -17.86
CA SER A 286 -14.14 5.86 -18.56
C SER A 286 -13.52 4.67 -17.81
N PHE A 287 -13.85 4.49 -16.53
CA PHE A 287 -13.29 3.43 -15.66
C PHE A 287 -14.32 2.35 -15.29
N GLY A 288 -15.48 2.33 -15.96
CA GLY A 288 -16.52 1.32 -15.79
C GLY A 288 -17.83 1.86 -15.21
N LYS A 289 -18.94 1.16 -15.48
CA LYS A 289 -20.26 1.48 -14.92
C LYS A 289 -20.29 1.07 -13.45
N GLY A 290 -20.25 2.03 -12.52
CA GLY A 290 -20.29 1.75 -11.08
C GLY A 290 -19.24 2.50 -10.24
N PHE A 291 -18.28 3.18 -10.87
CA PHE A 291 -17.39 4.12 -10.18
C PHE A 291 -18.16 5.39 -9.83
N PHE A 292 -18.87 5.36 -8.71
CA PHE A 292 -19.53 6.54 -8.15
C PHE A 292 -18.70 7.00 -6.95
N PHE A 293 -18.02 8.15 -7.09
CA PHE A 293 -17.69 8.97 -5.92
C PHE A 293 -19.01 9.54 -5.40
N SER A 294 -19.79 8.72 -4.70
CA SER A 294 -21.06 9.15 -4.13
C SER A 294 -20.76 10.15 -3.02
N LEU A 295 -21.18 11.40 -3.25
CA LEU A 295 -21.26 12.47 -2.25
C LEU A 295 -22.40 12.25 -1.24
N SER A 296 -23.12 11.13 -1.32
CA SER A 296 -24.31 10.87 -0.50
C SER A 296 -23.93 10.12 0.78
N PRO A 297 -24.36 10.59 1.97
CA PRO A 297 -24.35 9.77 3.18
C PRO A 297 -25.05 8.42 2.88
N PRO A 298 -24.44 7.28 3.23
CA PRO A 298 -23.54 7.07 4.37
C PRO A 298 -22.03 6.96 4.02
N CYS A 299 -21.61 7.31 2.80
CA CYS A 299 -20.22 7.15 2.35
C CYS A 299 -19.19 8.05 3.04
N SER A 300 -19.64 9.04 3.82
CA SER A 300 -18.77 10.06 4.43
C SER A 300 -18.12 9.65 5.76
N PHE A 301 -18.66 8.67 6.48
CA PHE A 301 -18.16 8.30 7.81
C PHE A 301 -18.02 6.79 8.07
N SER A 302 -18.54 5.90 7.22
CA SER A 302 -18.49 4.45 7.49
C SER A 302 -18.55 3.53 6.25
N TYR A 303 -18.67 4.08 5.04
CA TYR A 303 -18.82 3.30 3.80
C TYR A 303 -17.77 3.67 2.76
N PHE A 304 -16.58 4.06 3.20
CA PHE A 304 -15.49 4.33 2.29
C PHE A 304 -14.86 3.00 1.87
N SER A 305 -15.46 2.35 0.88
CA SER A 305 -14.81 1.27 0.19
C SER A 305 -14.38 1.73 -1.19
N ILE A 306 -13.07 1.68 -1.44
CA ILE A 306 -12.55 1.62 -2.80
C ILE A 306 -12.95 0.25 -3.39
N ARG A 307 -13.67 0.24 -4.52
CA ARG A 307 -13.85 -0.96 -5.32
C ARG A 307 -12.75 -0.98 -6.38
N TYR A 308 -11.87 -1.95 -6.30
CA TYR A 308 -10.99 -2.30 -7.42
C TYR A 308 -11.71 -3.42 -8.19
N LEU A 309 -12.22 -3.09 -9.39
CA LEU A 309 -12.79 -4.08 -10.31
C LEU A 309 -11.66 -4.92 -10.93
#